data_AF-A0A3C1DEC1-F1
#
_entry.id   AF-A0A3C1DEC1-F1
#
_cell.length_a   1.000
_cell.length_b   1.000
_cell.length_c   1.000
_cell.angle_alpha   90.00
_cell.angle_beta   90.00
_cell.angle_gamma   90.00
#
_symmetry.space_group_name_H-M   'P 1'
#
loop_
_entity.id
_entity.type
_entity.pdbx_description
1 polymer ?
#
loop_
_entity_poly.entity_id
_entity_poly.type
_entity_poly.pdbx_seq_one_letter_code
_entity_poly.pdbx_strand_id
1 'polypeptide(L)'
;MKKVDKIPFSYSGPAYIAKAQGLSIADALTKIDRAATAVVDFLHDHPGIDTMHNPVQNPYGLSILWLSQIKLPGEELPDDELWQLDEKELMSEEDYQTIIDEGYGPWAARFMKEKIGDPIGKMAPLQPERAKVNGRIREEADVAVINGA
;
A
#
# COMPACT_ATOMS: atom_id res chain seq x y z
N MET A 1 -9.58 -23.53 16.31
CA MET A 1 -10.21 -22.93 15.11
C MET A 1 -11.69 -23.24 15.12
N LYS A 2 -12.56 -22.28 14.77
CA LYS A 2 -13.98 -22.58 14.56
C LYS A 2 -14.13 -23.40 13.28
N LYS A 3 -15.11 -24.30 13.23
CA LYS A 3 -15.44 -25.03 12.01
C LYS A 3 -15.96 -24.02 10.96
N VAL A 4 -15.42 -24.10 9.75
CA VAL A 4 -15.86 -23.31 8.60
C VAL A 4 -16.59 -24.21 7.60
N ASP A 5 -17.46 -23.61 6.80
CA ASP A 5 -18.22 -24.24 5.72
C ASP A 5 -17.41 -24.36 4.42
N LYS A 6 -16.49 -23.41 4.18
CA LYS A 6 -15.48 -23.47 3.11
C LYS A 6 -14.14 -22.93 3.57
N ILE A 7 -13.09 -23.19 2.80
CA ILE A 7 -11.78 -22.55 2.99
C ILE A 7 -11.91 -21.09 2.51
N PRO A 8 -11.69 -20.08 3.36
CA PRO A 8 -11.82 -18.69 2.95
C PRO A 8 -10.70 -18.28 1.98
N PHE A 9 -11.05 -17.52 0.94
CA PHE A 9 -10.08 -16.95 0.00
C PHE A 9 -9.92 -15.44 0.21
N SER A 10 -8.70 -15.03 0.57
CA SER A 10 -8.33 -13.61 0.69
C SER A 10 -7.50 -13.20 -0.52
N TYR A 11 -7.95 -12.18 -1.26
CA TYR A 11 -7.24 -11.70 -2.45
C TYR A 11 -6.42 -10.43 -2.13
N SER A 12 -5.21 -10.37 -2.68
CA SER A 12 -4.29 -9.24 -2.59
C SER A 12 -3.62 -9.03 -3.96
N GLY A 13 -4.20 -8.19 -4.79
CA GLY A 13 -3.65 -7.91 -6.12
C GLY A 13 -4.12 -6.57 -6.70
N PRO A 14 -3.94 -5.46 -5.98
CA PRO A 14 -4.44 -4.13 -6.37
C PRO A 14 -3.90 -3.65 -7.72
N ALA A 15 -2.63 -3.92 -8.05
CA ALA A 15 -2.07 -3.58 -9.35
C ALA A 15 -2.68 -4.40 -10.49
N TYR A 16 -2.94 -5.70 -10.26
CA TYR A 16 -3.63 -6.52 -11.25
C TYR A 16 -5.07 -6.04 -11.48
N ILE A 17 -5.80 -5.72 -10.40
CA ILE A 17 -7.16 -5.16 -10.49
C ILE A 17 -7.15 -3.88 -11.34
N ALA A 18 -6.21 -2.96 -11.07
CA ALA A 18 -6.06 -1.74 -11.85
C ALA A 18 -5.91 -2.04 -13.35
N LYS A 19 -4.99 -2.94 -13.71
CA LYS A 19 -4.76 -3.34 -15.11
C LYS A 19 -5.98 -4.02 -15.74
N ALA A 20 -6.62 -4.94 -15.02
CA ALA A 20 -7.80 -5.67 -15.49
C ALA A 20 -8.99 -4.72 -15.74
N GLN A 21 -9.08 -3.62 -14.99
CA GLN A 21 -10.12 -2.61 -15.09
C GLN A 21 -9.72 -1.40 -15.95
N GLY A 22 -8.61 -1.50 -16.70
CA GLY A 22 -8.20 -0.48 -17.67
C GLY A 22 -7.62 0.80 -17.05
N LEU A 23 -7.17 0.76 -15.80
CA LEU A 23 -6.42 1.84 -15.15
C LEU A 23 -4.92 1.67 -15.41
N SER A 24 -4.20 2.77 -15.59
CA SER A 24 -2.75 2.79 -15.39
C SER A 24 -2.43 2.62 -13.91
N ILE A 25 -1.22 2.15 -13.59
CA ILE A 25 -0.80 2.01 -12.18
C ILE A 25 -0.74 3.39 -11.52
N ALA A 26 -0.24 4.41 -12.22
CA ALA A 26 -0.23 5.79 -11.74
C ALA A 26 -1.64 6.29 -11.35
N ASP A 27 -2.65 6.01 -12.18
CA ASP A 27 -4.04 6.35 -11.88
C ASP A 27 -4.56 5.58 -10.66
N ALA A 28 -4.22 4.30 -10.52
CA ALA A 28 -4.64 3.51 -9.38
C ALA A 28 -4.03 3.99 -8.04
N LEU A 29 -2.84 4.59 -8.08
CA LEU A 29 -2.17 5.17 -6.91
C LEU A 29 -2.68 6.57 -6.56
N THR A 30 -2.97 7.40 -7.56
CA THR A 30 -3.28 8.83 -7.36
C THR A 30 -4.78 9.14 -7.36
N LYS A 31 -5.60 8.31 -8.01
CA LYS A 31 -7.06 8.49 -8.13
C LYS A 31 -7.80 7.42 -7.33
N ILE A 32 -7.65 7.49 -6.00
CA ILE A 32 -8.09 6.45 -5.06
C ILE A 32 -9.58 6.08 -5.17
N ASP A 33 -10.46 7.03 -5.47
CA ASP A 33 -11.89 6.76 -5.68
C ASP A 33 -12.14 5.91 -6.94
N ARG A 34 -11.36 6.12 -8.02
CA ARG A 34 -11.41 5.29 -9.24
C ARG A 34 -10.85 3.90 -8.98
N ALA A 35 -9.76 3.80 -8.23
CA ALA A 35 -9.20 2.52 -7.82
C ALA A 35 -10.21 1.71 -6.98
N ALA A 36 -10.95 2.37 -6.09
CA ALA A 36 -12.00 1.74 -5.30
C ALA A 36 -13.16 1.23 -6.17
N THR A 37 -13.59 2.00 -7.19
CA THR A 37 -14.57 1.53 -8.17
C THR A 37 -14.09 0.28 -8.91
N ALA A 38 -12.84 0.30 -9.40
CA ALA A 38 -12.24 -0.86 -10.06
C ALA A 38 -12.21 -2.10 -9.15
N VAL A 39 -11.96 -1.93 -7.84
CA VAL A 39 -12.01 -3.04 -6.88
C VAL A 39 -13.44 -3.57 -6.71
N VAL A 40 -14.45 -2.69 -6.58
CA VAL A 40 -15.85 -3.10 -6.43
C VAL A 40 -16.30 -3.89 -7.66
N ASP A 41 -16.06 -3.34 -8.86
CA ASP A 41 -16.42 -3.99 -10.13
C ASP A 41 -15.73 -5.37 -10.25
N PHE A 42 -14.44 -5.43 -9.91
CA PHE A 42 -13.69 -6.69 -9.90
C PHE A 42 -14.28 -7.71 -8.92
N LEU A 43 -14.71 -7.31 -7.72
CA LEU A 43 -15.30 -8.22 -6.74
C LEU A 43 -16.68 -8.74 -7.19
N HIS A 44 -17.48 -7.91 -7.87
CA HIS A 44 -18.75 -8.35 -8.45
C HIS A 44 -18.54 -9.41 -9.54
N ASP A 45 -17.49 -9.28 -10.35
CA ASP A 45 -17.11 -10.28 -11.35
C ASP A 45 -16.49 -11.56 -10.73
N HIS A 46 -16.04 -11.50 -9.47
CA HIS A 46 -15.32 -12.58 -8.79
C HIS A 46 -15.94 -12.91 -7.42
N PRO A 47 -17.18 -13.44 -7.36
CA PRO A 47 -17.91 -13.72 -6.12
C PRO A 47 -17.28 -14.82 -5.24
N GLY A 48 -16.19 -15.45 -5.68
CA GLY A 48 -15.42 -16.42 -4.89
C GLY A 48 -14.44 -15.79 -3.89
N ILE A 49 -14.23 -14.46 -3.96
CA ILE A 49 -13.34 -13.74 -3.04
C ILE A 49 -14.10 -13.41 -1.75
N ASP A 50 -13.63 -13.94 -0.62
CA ASP A 50 -14.28 -13.75 0.69
C ASP A 50 -13.81 -12.50 1.42
N THR A 51 -12.55 -12.10 1.18
CA THR A 51 -11.93 -10.96 1.83
C THR A 51 -10.90 -10.31 0.90
N MET A 52 -10.66 -9.03 1.10
CA MET A 52 -9.62 -8.29 0.40
C MET A 52 -8.53 -7.85 1.37
N HIS A 53 -7.27 -8.07 1.01
CA HIS A 53 -6.13 -7.55 1.73
C HIS A 53 -5.53 -6.35 0.98
N ASN A 54 -5.52 -5.18 1.64
CA ASN A 54 -5.03 -3.92 1.08
C ASN A 54 -5.52 -3.62 -0.37
N PRO A 55 -6.84 -3.46 -0.58
CA PRO A 55 -7.45 -3.34 -1.92
C PRO A 55 -6.98 -2.12 -2.73
N VAL A 56 -6.57 -1.06 -2.05
CA VAL A 56 -5.93 0.13 -2.64
C VAL A 56 -4.54 0.29 -2.02
N GLN A 57 -3.56 0.65 -2.85
CA GLN A 57 -2.15 0.73 -2.44
C GLN A 57 -1.70 2.17 -2.23
N ASN A 58 -0.77 2.31 -1.29
CA ASN A 58 0.05 3.49 -1.14
C ASN A 58 1.50 3.02 -0.95
N PRO A 59 2.36 3.10 -1.97
CA PRO A 59 3.72 2.57 -1.90
C PRO A 59 4.60 3.26 -0.85
N TYR A 60 4.25 4.46 -0.37
CA TYR A 60 4.96 5.10 0.75
C TYR A 60 4.88 4.27 2.05
N GLY A 61 3.86 3.41 2.21
CA GLY A 61 3.82 2.45 3.32
C GLY A 61 4.93 1.41 3.24
N LEU A 62 5.33 1.02 2.03
CA LEU A 62 6.46 0.12 1.80
C LEU A 62 7.78 0.80 2.13
N SER A 63 7.91 2.10 1.87
CA SER A 63 9.09 2.87 2.29
C SER A 63 9.31 2.84 3.79
N ILE A 64 8.22 2.84 4.57
CA ILE A 64 8.29 2.76 6.04
C ILE A 64 8.69 1.35 6.49
N LEU A 65 8.13 0.32 5.86
CA LEU A 65 8.39 -1.07 6.21
C LEU A 65 9.82 -1.51 5.85
N TRP A 66 10.35 -1.05 4.72
CA TRP A 66 11.63 -1.49 4.18
C TRP A 66 12.78 -0.51 4.37
N LEU A 67 12.53 0.61 5.06
CA LEU A 67 13.53 1.67 5.28
C LEU A 67 14.20 2.13 3.97
N SER A 68 13.41 2.23 2.90
CA SER A 68 13.91 2.41 1.54
C SER A 68 13.07 3.38 0.73
N GLN A 69 13.70 4.02 -0.25
CA GLN A 69 13.00 4.84 -1.23
C GLN A 69 12.23 3.93 -2.21
N ILE A 70 11.06 4.39 -2.66
CA ILE A 70 10.25 3.70 -3.68
C ILE A 70 10.07 4.67 -4.84
N LYS A 71 10.34 4.21 -6.06
CA LYS A 71 10.02 4.93 -7.30
C LYS A 71 8.56 4.71 -7.68
N LEU A 72 7.90 5.77 -8.10
CA LEU A 72 6.47 5.78 -8.38
C LEU A 72 6.16 5.89 -9.87
N PRO A 73 5.15 5.13 -10.36
CA PRO A 73 4.58 5.31 -11.69
C PRO A 73 3.96 6.70 -11.86
N GLY A 74 4.28 7.38 -12.96
CA GLY A 74 3.87 8.75 -13.25
C GLY A 74 4.74 9.82 -12.61
N GLU A 75 5.75 9.44 -11.83
CA GLU A 75 6.78 10.33 -11.29
C GLU A 75 8.15 9.95 -11.85
N GLU A 76 8.85 8.99 -11.22
CA GLU A 76 10.15 8.51 -11.68
C GLU A 76 10.05 7.35 -12.67
N LEU A 77 8.91 6.67 -12.73
CA LEU A 77 8.64 5.54 -13.63
C LEU A 77 7.54 5.91 -14.65
N PRO A 78 7.48 5.25 -15.82
CA PRO A 78 6.33 5.36 -16.72
C PRO A 78 5.00 5.02 -16.02
N ASP A 79 3.91 5.62 -16.47
CA ASP A 79 2.58 5.54 -15.84
C ASP A 79 2.07 4.13 -15.51
N ASP A 80 2.52 3.13 -16.25
CA ASP A 80 1.98 1.77 -16.22
C ASP A 80 2.98 0.73 -15.70
N GLU A 81 4.15 1.17 -15.24
CA GLU A 81 5.06 0.29 -14.51
C GLU A 81 4.59 0.05 -13.07
N LEU A 82 5.07 -1.03 -12.46
CA LEU A 82 4.88 -1.25 -11.02
C LEU A 82 5.84 -0.34 -10.25
N TRP A 83 5.40 0.14 -9.08
CA TRP A 83 6.33 0.81 -8.15
C TRP A 83 7.53 -0.10 -7.86
N GLN A 84 8.72 0.50 -7.81
CA GLN A 84 9.98 -0.23 -7.65
C GLN A 84 10.70 0.23 -6.40
N LEU A 85 11.34 -0.71 -5.72
CA LEU A 85 12.32 -0.38 -4.69
C LEU A 85 13.51 0.31 -5.33
N ASP A 86 13.89 1.49 -4.82
CA ASP A 86 15.15 2.12 -5.22
C ASP A 86 16.27 1.58 -4.35
N GLU A 87 16.83 0.44 -4.77
CA GLU A 87 17.88 -0.28 -4.05
C GLU A 87 19.12 0.60 -3.88
N LYS A 88 19.32 1.06 -2.64
CA LYS A 88 20.47 1.88 -2.22
C LYS A 88 20.89 1.47 -0.82
N GLU A 89 22.19 1.55 -0.57
CA GLU A 89 22.73 1.46 0.79
C GLU A 89 22.47 2.79 1.52
N LEU A 90 21.36 2.84 2.26
CA LEU A 90 20.96 4.04 3.00
C LEU A 90 21.37 4.02 4.48
N MET A 91 21.51 2.82 5.06
CA MET A 91 22.00 2.61 6.42
C MET A 91 23.48 2.25 6.40
N SER A 92 24.24 2.73 7.38
CA SER A 92 25.64 2.37 7.59
C SER A 92 25.84 1.58 8.90
N GLU A 93 27.06 1.06 9.12
CA GLU A 93 27.41 0.43 10.40
C GLU A 93 27.28 1.40 11.59
N GLU A 94 27.52 2.69 11.37
CA GLU A 94 27.42 3.75 12.39
C GLU A 94 25.97 3.98 12.85
N ASP A 95 24.99 3.71 11.99
CA ASP A 95 23.58 3.78 12.36
C ASP A 95 23.24 2.78 13.46
N TYR A 96 23.88 1.60 13.49
CA TYR A 96 23.64 0.60 14.53
C TYR A 96 24.13 1.10 15.89
N GLN A 97 25.31 1.74 15.94
CA GLN A 97 25.81 2.33 17.17
C GLN A 97 24.89 3.47 17.62
N THR A 98 24.43 4.30 16.68
CA THR A 98 23.47 5.38 16.96
C THR A 98 22.18 4.82 17.56
N ILE A 99 21.62 3.75 17.00
CA ILE A 99 20.42 3.07 17.51
C ILE A 99 20.63 2.52 18.93
N ILE A 100 21.81 1.99 19.24
CA ILE A 100 22.15 1.52 20.60
C ILE A 100 22.16 2.69 21.60
N ASP A 101 22.71 3.84 21.19
CA ASP A 101 22.93 4.99 22.06
C ASP A 101 21.66 5.80 22.32
N GLU A 102 20.82 6.03 21.31
CA GLU A 102 19.63 6.89 21.41
C GLU A 102 18.28 6.15 21.24
N GLY A 103 18.32 4.89 20.80
CA GLY A 103 17.14 4.07 20.52
C GLY A 103 16.65 4.13 19.07
N TYR A 104 15.93 3.09 18.64
CA TYR A 104 15.41 2.95 17.27
C TYR A 104 14.40 4.04 16.89
N GLY A 105 13.52 4.45 17.80
CA GLY A 105 12.45 5.41 17.49
C GLY A 105 12.97 6.78 17.03
N PRO A 106 13.84 7.46 17.81
CA PRO A 106 14.45 8.72 17.39
C PRO A 106 15.28 8.60 16.10
N TRP A 107 16.09 7.53 15.99
CA TRP A 107 16.88 7.25 14.79
C TRP A 107 15.97 7.10 13.56
N ALA A 108 14.95 6.25 13.64
CA ALA A 108 14.03 5.98 12.54
C ALA A 108 13.28 7.24 12.10
N ALA A 109 12.85 8.08 13.05
CA ALA A 109 12.18 9.34 12.73
C ALA A 109 13.08 10.30 11.93
N ARG A 110 14.38 10.40 12.27
CA ARG A 110 15.34 11.17 11.46
C ARG A 110 15.62 10.49 10.13
N PHE A 111 15.87 9.20 10.13
CA PHE A 111 16.17 8.41 8.94
C PHE A 111 15.06 8.53 7.88
N MET A 112 13.80 8.42 8.30
CA MET A 112 12.63 8.59 7.43
C MET A 112 12.61 9.96 6.74
N LYS A 113 12.92 11.03 7.49
CA LYS A 113 12.90 12.40 6.96
C LYS A 113 14.10 12.69 6.08
N GLU A 114 15.29 12.31 6.52
CA GLU A 114 16.56 12.72 5.91
C GLU A 114 17.00 11.80 4.76
N LYS A 115 16.74 10.49 4.87
CA LYS A 115 17.22 9.49 3.90
C LYS A 115 16.12 8.97 2.98
N ILE A 116 14.91 8.77 3.49
CA ILE A 116 13.80 8.16 2.73
C ILE A 116 12.89 9.21 2.07
N GLY A 117 12.95 10.47 2.52
CA GLY A 117 12.18 11.57 1.92
C GLY A 117 10.76 11.71 2.48
N ASP A 118 10.62 11.53 3.80
CA ASP A 118 9.40 11.72 4.60
C ASP A 118 8.16 10.97 4.11
N PRO A 119 8.20 9.63 4.04
CA PRO A 119 7.06 8.83 3.59
C PRO A 119 5.82 9.00 4.50
N ILE A 120 6.03 9.29 5.79
CA ILE A 120 4.94 9.55 6.74
C ILE A 120 4.20 10.84 6.34
N GLY A 121 4.92 11.93 6.09
CA GLY A 121 4.34 13.18 5.62
C GLY A 121 3.61 13.02 4.29
N LYS A 122 4.14 12.20 3.37
CA LYS A 122 3.52 11.91 2.06
C LYS A 122 2.27 11.03 2.16
N MET A 123 2.19 10.13 3.14
CA MET A 123 0.99 9.30 3.38
C MET A 123 -0.13 10.04 4.10
N ALA A 124 0.20 10.93 5.04
CA ALA A 124 -0.78 11.53 5.95
C ALA A 124 -2.02 12.15 5.24
N PRO A 125 -1.88 12.88 4.10
CA PRO A 125 -3.03 13.43 3.38
C PRO A 125 -3.96 12.36 2.78
N LEU A 126 -3.45 11.16 2.49
CA LEU A 126 -4.19 10.07 1.84
C LEU A 126 -4.89 9.16 2.84
N GLN A 127 -4.56 9.25 4.13
CA GLN A 127 -5.10 8.37 5.18
C GLN A 127 -6.64 8.49 5.33
N PRO A 128 -7.24 9.69 5.38
CA PRO A 128 -8.70 9.83 5.51
C PRO A 128 -9.44 9.25 4.30
N GLU A 129 -8.94 9.51 3.08
CA GLU A 129 -9.51 8.97 1.85
C GLU A 129 -9.42 7.44 1.82
N ARG A 130 -8.31 6.85 2.30
CA ARG A 130 -8.16 5.40 2.41
C ARG A 130 -9.21 4.76 3.32
N ALA A 131 -9.53 5.39 4.46
CA ALA A 131 -10.56 4.87 5.36
C ALA A 131 -11.94 4.89 4.71
N LYS A 132 -12.28 6.01 4.03
CA LYS A 132 -13.52 6.19 3.28
C LYS A 132 -13.68 5.15 2.17
N VAL A 133 -12.68 4.97 1.30
CA VAL A 133 -12.80 3.99 0.19
C VAL A 133 -12.85 2.54 0.68
N ASN A 134 -12.17 2.22 1.78
CA ASN A 134 -12.28 0.89 2.38
C ASN A 134 -13.68 0.64 2.97
N GLY A 135 -14.33 1.67 3.54
CA GLY A 135 -15.73 1.59 3.96
C GLY A 135 -16.64 1.29 2.77
N ARG A 136 -16.48 2.08 1.70
CA ARG A 136 -17.21 1.91 0.45
C ARG A 136 -17.07 0.51 -0.15
N ILE A 137 -15.85 -0.05 -0.24
CA ILE A 137 -15.62 -1.41 -0.77
C ILE A 137 -16.35 -2.45 0.09
N ARG A 138 -16.33 -2.32 1.42
CA ARG A 138 -17.06 -3.24 2.31
C ARG A 138 -18.56 -3.18 2.08
N GLU A 139 -19.10 -1.99 1.87
CA GLU A 139 -20.54 -1.77 1.68
C GLU A 139 -21.02 -2.18 0.28
N GLU A 140 -20.33 -1.77 -0.77
CA GLU A 140 -20.76 -2.01 -2.17
C GLU A 140 -20.47 -3.43 -2.65
N ALA A 141 -19.42 -4.10 -2.14
CA ALA A 141 -19.05 -5.45 -2.56
C ALA A 141 -19.41 -6.53 -1.53
N ASP A 142 -19.89 -6.18 -0.33
CA ASP A 142 -20.19 -7.11 0.78
C ASP A 142 -19.01 -8.03 1.14
N VAL A 143 -17.79 -7.48 1.09
CA VAL A 143 -16.53 -8.20 1.33
C VAL A 143 -15.73 -7.54 2.45
N ALA A 144 -15.22 -8.33 3.38
CA ALA A 144 -14.40 -7.79 4.46
C ALA A 144 -13.03 -7.31 3.92
N VAL A 145 -12.68 -6.06 4.23
CA VAL A 145 -11.36 -5.48 3.93
C VAL A 145 -10.44 -5.58 5.14
N ILE A 146 -9.36 -6.33 4.98
CA ILE A 146 -8.26 -6.53 5.93
C ILE A 146 -7.11 -5.62 5.51
N ASN A 147 -6.57 -4.87 6.46
CA ASN A 147 -5.37 -4.07 6.24
C ASN A 147 -4.24 -4.60 7.12
N GLY A 148 -3.05 -4.74 6.55
CA GLY A 148 -1.82 -4.96 7.32
C GLY A 148 -1.48 -3.70 8.13
N ALA A 149 -1.03 -3.92 9.36
CA ALA A 149 -0.36 -2.91 10.18
C ALA A 149 1.06 -2.66 9.65
#